data_AF-A0A2V9ZI35-F1
#
_entry.id   AF-A0A2V9ZI35-F1
#
_cell.length_a   1.000
_cell.length_b   1.000
_cell.length_c   1.000
_cell.angle_alpha   90.00
_cell.angle_beta   90.00
_cell.angle_gamma   90.00
#
_symmetry.space_group_name_H-M   'P 1'
#
loop_
_entity.id
_entity.type
_entity.pdbx_description
1 polymer ?
#
loop_
_entity_poly.entity_id
_entity_poly.type
_entity_poly.pdbx_seq_one_letter_code
_entity_poly.pdbx_strand_id
1 'polypeptide(L)'
;MEVAGHRCSNSFAHLRDCVYRERARPGLRVMMWKDAVRLIPRHLAFGVGPDSVLQEGARWNVRAYKEFGVSSHFHSTYIELAVDCGLLALAAWLWLMGSYLLWLARAWKKAKNWEWFPRGVLLGVSTGVIGFLLAGLVQYTLGDGEVMMLVWMFMGLLIATLRIQGAQLAIQPSLAEELGKHRPTAIP
;
A
#
# COMPACT_ATOMS: atom_id res chain seq x y z
N MET A 1 -3.34 -7.12 41.04
CA MET A 1 -2.31 -7.91 40.32
C MET A 1 -1.80 -7.06 39.18
N GLU A 2 -0.61 -6.54 39.40
CA GLU A 2 0.08 -5.52 38.62
C GLU A 2 0.54 -6.11 37.28
N VAL A 3 -0.09 -5.70 36.18
CA VAL A 3 0.36 -6.08 34.84
C VAL A 3 1.48 -5.12 34.48
N ALA A 4 2.72 -5.53 34.77
CA ALA A 4 3.91 -4.82 34.35
C ALA A 4 3.88 -4.69 32.82
N GLY A 5 3.66 -3.46 32.34
CA GLY A 5 3.95 -3.09 30.97
C GLY A 5 5.46 -3.26 30.76
N HIS A 6 5.86 -4.41 30.20
CA HIS A 6 7.23 -4.63 29.80
C HIS A 6 7.54 -3.65 28.66
N ARG A 7 8.05 -2.48 29.01
CA ARG A 7 8.80 -1.62 28.10
C ARG A 7 9.86 -2.50 27.44
N CYS A 8 9.85 -2.53 26.11
CA CYS A 8 10.91 -3.17 25.34
C CYS A 8 12.23 -2.51 25.75
N SER A 9 13.09 -3.25 26.45
CA SER A 9 14.44 -2.81 26.78
C SER A 9 15.27 -2.79 25.49
N ASN A 10 16.04 -1.71 25.25
CA ASN A 10 16.90 -1.53 24.07
C ASN A 10 18.10 -2.51 24.00
N SER A 11 18.08 -3.60 24.77
CA SER A 11 19.09 -4.65 24.68
C SER A 11 18.84 -5.52 23.45
N PHE A 12 19.88 -5.68 22.62
CA PHE A 12 19.83 -6.42 21.36
C PHE A 12 19.33 -7.87 21.53
N ALA A 13 19.63 -8.51 22.67
CA ALA A 13 19.13 -9.85 23.01
C ALA A 13 17.61 -9.87 23.26
N HIS A 14 17.09 -8.83 23.92
CA HIS A 14 15.68 -8.71 24.28
C HIS A 14 14.78 -8.33 23.10
N LEU A 15 15.31 -7.52 22.17
CA LEU A 15 14.70 -7.23 20.88
C LEU A 15 14.55 -8.51 20.05
N ARG A 16 15.58 -9.35 20.03
CA ARG A 16 15.57 -10.62 19.29
C ARG A 16 14.51 -11.57 19.84
N ASP A 17 14.34 -11.64 21.17
CA ASP A 17 13.33 -12.48 21.82
C ASP A 17 11.89 -11.98 21.60
N CYS A 18 11.66 -10.66 21.55
CA CYS A 18 10.35 -10.11 21.22
C CYS A 18 9.97 -10.41 19.77
N VAL A 19 10.86 -10.14 18.83
CA VAL A 19 10.65 -10.41 17.39
C VAL A 19 10.48 -11.91 17.12
N TYR A 20 11.23 -12.78 17.81
CA TYR A 20 11.05 -14.24 17.70
C TYR A 20 9.70 -14.72 18.23
N ARG A 21 9.20 -14.11 19.31
CA ARG A 21 7.92 -14.47 19.94
C ARG A 21 6.72 -14.07 19.06
N GLU A 22 6.85 -12.97 18.31
CA GLU A 22 5.88 -12.49 17.33
C GLU A 22 5.75 -13.42 16.10
N ARG A 23 6.88 -13.95 15.61
CA ARG A 23 6.93 -14.74 14.37
C ARG A 23 6.42 -16.18 14.52
N ALA A 24 6.34 -16.71 15.74
CA ALA A 24 6.23 -18.14 16.01
C ALA A 24 4.83 -18.68 16.35
N ARG A 25 3.76 -17.87 16.31
CA ARG A 25 2.46 -18.30 16.88
C ARG A 25 1.30 -18.21 15.87
N PRO A 26 0.82 -19.35 15.34
CA PRO A 26 -0.24 -19.43 14.32
C PRO A 26 -1.60 -18.79 14.66
N GLY A 27 -1.80 -18.25 15.87
CA GLY A 27 -3.07 -17.63 16.31
C GLY A 27 -3.02 -16.12 16.59
N LEU A 28 -1.82 -15.50 16.63
CA LEU A 28 -1.67 -14.11 17.07
C LEU A 28 -2.48 -13.14 16.18
N ARG A 29 -2.25 -13.17 14.86
CA ARG A 29 -2.96 -12.30 13.90
C ARG A 29 -4.48 -12.46 13.98
N VAL A 30 -4.97 -13.70 14.01
CA VAL A 30 -6.42 -13.98 14.07
C VAL A 30 -7.03 -13.44 15.37
N MET A 31 -6.32 -13.57 16.49
CA MET A 31 -6.80 -13.02 17.77
C MET A 31 -6.81 -11.48 17.74
N MET A 32 -5.77 -10.86 17.19
CA MET A 32 -5.70 -9.41 17.02
C MET A 32 -6.84 -8.90 16.13
N TRP A 33 -7.14 -9.59 15.02
CA TRP A 33 -8.26 -9.23 14.15
C TRP A 33 -9.61 -9.34 14.87
N LYS A 34 -9.80 -10.38 15.69
CA LYS A 34 -11.00 -10.51 16.54
C LYS A 34 -11.11 -9.38 17.57
N ASP A 35 -9.98 -8.89 18.08
CA ASP A 35 -9.96 -7.74 19.00
C ASP A 35 -10.25 -6.43 18.27
N ALA A 36 -9.73 -6.24 17.05
CA ALA A 36 -10.04 -5.09 16.20
C ALA A 36 -11.53 -4.95 15.89
N VAL A 37 -12.19 -6.06 15.51
CA VAL A 37 -13.64 -6.08 15.21
C VAL A 37 -14.49 -5.62 16.41
N ARG A 38 -13.98 -5.74 17.65
CA ARG A 38 -14.65 -5.26 18.86
C ARG A 38 -14.44 -3.77 19.11
N LEU A 39 -13.34 -3.20 18.62
CA LEU A 39 -12.96 -1.80 18.80
C LEU A 39 -13.63 -0.88 17.78
N ILE A 40 -13.70 -1.32 16.51
CA ILE A 40 -14.23 -0.54 15.37
C ILE A 40 -15.64 0.05 15.64
N PRO A 41 -16.62 -0.69 16.20
CA PRO A 41 -17.98 -0.16 16.38
C PRO A 41 -18.07 1.04 17.33
N ARG A 42 -17.08 1.23 18.20
CA ARG A 42 -17.06 2.31 19.20
C ARG A 42 -16.44 3.60 18.67
N HIS A 43 -15.71 3.51 17.54
CA HIS A 43 -14.90 4.60 16.99
C HIS A 43 -14.98 4.67 15.45
N LEU A 44 -16.20 4.60 14.91
CA LEU A 44 -16.45 4.42 13.47
C LEU A 44 -15.87 5.52 12.58
N ALA A 45 -15.94 6.79 13.00
CA ALA A 45 -15.56 7.91 12.13
C ALA A 45 -14.06 8.20 12.14
N PHE A 46 -13.48 8.35 13.34
CA PHE A 46 -12.11 8.85 13.53
C PHE A 46 -11.15 7.85 14.17
N GLY A 47 -11.64 6.65 14.55
CA GLY A 47 -10.81 5.66 15.21
C GLY A 47 -10.40 6.05 16.63
N VAL A 48 -9.45 5.31 17.18
CA VAL A 48 -8.89 5.51 18.52
C VAL A 48 -7.66 6.42 18.56
N GLY A 49 -7.18 6.84 17.39
CA GLY A 49 -5.95 7.60 17.21
C GLY A 49 -4.79 6.71 16.75
N PRO A 50 -3.86 7.24 15.92
CA PRO A 50 -2.69 6.50 15.45
C PRO A 50 -1.86 5.92 16.59
N ASP A 51 -1.48 4.65 16.46
CA ASP A 51 -0.64 3.90 17.42
C ASP A 51 -1.22 3.82 18.85
N SER A 52 -2.47 4.22 19.07
CA SER A 52 -3.08 4.19 20.42
C SER A 52 -3.21 2.76 20.93
N VAL A 53 -3.52 1.80 20.04
CA VAL A 53 -3.58 0.39 20.43
C VAL A 53 -2.20 -0.17 20.75
N LEU A 54 -1.17 0.22 19.99
CA LEU A 54 0.21 -0.20 20.24
C LEU A 54 0.73 0.32 21.59
N GLN A 55 0.47 1.60 21.90
CA GLN A 55 0.97 2.26 23.10
C GLN A 55 0.13 1.94 24.35
N GLU A 56 -1.19 1.82 24.18
CA GLU A 56 -2.15 1.68 25.28
C GLU A 56 -2.99 0.40 25.18
N GLY A 57 -2.43 -0.70 24.66
CA GLY A 57 -3.19 -1.94 24.44
C GLY A 57 -3.85 -2.53 25.69
N ALA A 58 -3.32 -2.22 26.88
CA ALA A 58 -3.97 -2.55 28.16
C ALA A 58 -5.30 -1.80 28.36
N ARG A 59 -5.35 -0.51 28.00
CA ARG A 59 -6.56 0.34 28.06
C ARG A 59 -7.63 -0.17 27.10
N TRP A 60 -7.21 -0.60 25.92
CA TRP A 60 -8.09 -1.13 24.87
C TRP A 60 -8.46 -2.61 25.06
N ASN A 61 -7.98 -3.23 26.15
CA ASN A 61 -8.25 -4.62 26.52
C ASN A 61 -7.95 -5.62 25.38
N VAL A 62 -6.84 -5.40 24.67
CA VAL A 62 -6.37 -6.30 23.61
C VAL A 62 -5.95 -7.62 24.23
N ARG A 63 -6.70 -8.69 23.93
CA ARG A 63 -6.47 -10.02 24.52
C ARG A 63 -5.21 -10.64 23.97
N ALA A 64 -4.91 -10.40 22.70
CA ALA A 64 -3.67 -10.87 22.08
C ALA A 64 -2.43 -10.41 22.86
N TYR A 65 -2.42 -9.18 23.37
CA TYR A 65 -1.27 -8.67 24.14
C TYR A 65 -1.14 -9.35 25.50
N LYS A 66 -2.27 -9.63 26.15
CA LYS A 66 -2.30 -10.35 27.44
C LYS A 66 -1.91 -11.83 27.29
N GLU A 67 -2.40 -12.48 26.24
CA GLU A 67 -2.19 -13.92 26.01
C GLU A 67 -0.78 -14.23 25.48
N PHE A 68 -0.24 -13.36 24.63
CA PHE A 68 1.05 -13.59 23.98
C PHE A 68 2.20 -12.74 24.53
N GLY A 69 1.91 -11.76 25.39
CA GLY A 69 2.92 -10.89 26.01
C GLY A 69 3.72 -10.08 24.98
N VAL A 70 3.07 -9.66 23.89
CA VAL A 70 3.64 -8.87 22.80
C VAL A 70 2.75 -7.66 22.53
N SER A 71 3.32 -6.55 22.05
CA SER A 71 2.58 -5.39 21.55
C SER A 71 2.97 -5.17 20.09
N SER A 72 2.00 -5.21 19.19
CA SER A 72 2.22 -5.15 17.73
C SER A 72 1.04 -4.53 17.01
N HIS A 73 1.23 -4.13 15.76
CA HIS A 73 0.16 -3.73 14.86
C HIS A 73 -0.76 -4.91 14.50
N PHE A 74 -1.97 -4.64 14.02
CA PHE A 74 -2.95 -5.65 13.63
C PHE A 74 -2.53 -6.52 12.43
N HIS A 75 -1.32 -6.36 11.91
CA HIS A 75 -0.79 -7.10 10.76
C HIS A 75 -1.77 -7.08 9.58
N SER A 76 -2.44 -5.95 9.37
CA SER A 76 -3.30 -5.71 8.23
C SER A 76 -3.53 -4.22 8.12
N THR A 77 -3.14 -3.66 6.99
CA THR A 77 -3.26 -2.22 6.71
C THR A 77 -4.69 -1.72 6.82
N TYR A 78 -5.63 -2.53 6.37
CA TYR A 78 -7.05 -2.18 6.38
C TYR A 78 -7.63 -2.19 7.79
N ILE A 79 -7.25 -3.17 8.60
CA ILE A 79 -7.70 -3.28 9.99
C ILE A 79 -7.07 -2.16 10.82
N GLU A 80 -5.76 -1.90 10.64
CA GLU A 80 -5.07 -0.81 11.32
C GLU A 80 -5.75 0.54 11.03
N LEU A 81 -5.96 0.86 9.76
CA LEU A 81 -6.65 2.09 9.36
C LEU A 81 -8.06 2.20 9.96
N ALA A 82 -8.82 1.10 9.96
CA ALA A 82 -10.18 1.08 10.51
C ALA A 82 -10.21 1.33 12.02
N VAL A 83 -9.22 0.83 12.76
CA VAL A 83 -9.12 0.97 14.21
C VAL A 83 -8.56 2.33 14.59
N ASP A 84 -7.44 2.73 14.00
CA ASP A 84 -6.69 3.92 14.41
C ASP A 84 -7.31 5.20 13.88
N CYS A 85 -7.72 5.21 12.60
CA CYS A 85 -8.21 6.40 11.91
C CYS A 85 -9.70 6.34 11.55
N GLY A 86 -10.35 5.18 11.76
CA GLY A 86 -11.77 4.97 11.50
C GLY A 86 -12.08 4.54 10.06
N LEU A 87 -13.37 4.26 9.82
CA LEU A 87 -13.88 3.82 8.52
C LEU A 87 -13.83 4.92 7.46
N LEU A 88 -13.83 6.21 7.86
CA LEU A 88 -13.68 7.31 6.91
C LEU A 88 -12.29 7.30 6.27
N ALA A 89 -11.25 7.12 7.07
CA ALA A 89 -9.88 7.01 6.57
C ALA A 89 -9.71 5.75 5.71
N LEU A 90 -10.27 4.61 6.14
CA LEU A 90 -10.28 3.39 5.33
C LEU A 90 -10.99 3.61 3.98
N ALA A 91 -12.16 4.27 3.97
CA ALA A 91 -12.90 4.54 2.75
C ALA A 91 -12.11 5.47 1.80
N ALA A 92 -11.47 6.51 2.34
CA ALA A 92 -10.60 7.39 1.57
C ALA A 92 -9.40 6.65 0.96
N TRP A 93 -8.78 5.76 1.73
CA TRP A 93 -7.69 4.91 1.26
C TRP A 93 -8.12 3.96 0.13
N LEU A 94 -9.24 3.26 0.32
CA LEU A 94 -9.80 2.36 -0.70
C LEU A 94 -10.24 3.12 -1.95
N TRP A 95 -10.80 4.32 -1.79
CA TRP A 95 -11.14 5.18 -2.90
C TRP A 95 -9.91 5.62 -3.69
N LEU A 96 -8.85 6.06 -3.00
CA LEU A 96 -7.59 6.46 -3.64
C LEU A 96 -6.98 5.29 -4.42
N MET A 97 -6.84 4.13 -3.79
CA MET A 97 -6.23 2.96 -4.43
C MET A 97 -7.11 2.38 -5.54
N GLY A 98 -8.43 2.34 -5.34
CA GLY A 98 -9.40 1.88 -6.33
C GLY A 98 -9.46 2.82 -7.54
N SER A 99 -9.50 4.14 -7.33
CA SER A 99 -9.46 5.12 -8.42
C SER A 99 -8.16 5.03 -9.22
N TYR A 100 -7.03 4.82 -8.53
CA TYR A 100 -5.74 4.62 -9.18
C TYR A 100 -5.72 3.34 -10.03
N LEU A 101 -6.16 2.19 -9.49
CA LEU A 101 -6.28 0.95 -10.27
C LEU A 101 -7.22 1.08 -11.48
N LEU A 102 -8.35 1.78 -11.33
CA LEU A 102 -9.26 2.05 -12.44
C LEU A 102 -8.61 2.94 -13.50
N TRP A 103 -7.81 3.92 -13.09
CA TRP A 103 -7.03 4.74 -14.00
C TRP A 103 -5.97 3.91 -14.75
N LEU A 104 -5.26 3.00 -14.06
CA LEU A 104 -4.33 2.05 -14.66
C LEU A 104 -5.00 1.12 -15.67
N ALA A 105 -6.17 0.58 -15.33
CA ALA A 105 -6.92 -0.29 -16.23
C ALA A 105 -7.36 0.45 -17.50
N ARG A 106 -7.74 1.73 -17.38
CA ARG A 106 -8.06 2.59 -18.53
C ARG A 106 -6.80 2.91 -19.36
N ALA A 107 -5.67 3.18 -18.71
CA ALA A 107 -4.39 3.38 -19.38
C ALA A 107 -3.96 2.14 -20.17
N TRP A 108 -4.10 0.95 -19.59
CA TRP A 108 -3.78 -0.32 -20.25
C TRP A 108 -4.58 -0.54 -21.54
N LYS A 109 -5.88 -0.21 -21.53
CA LYS A 109 -6.73 -0.29 -22.74
C LYS A 109 -6.24 0.66 -23.85
N LYS A 110 -5.69 1.81 -23.49
CA LYS A 110 -5.16 2.81 -24.44
C LYS A 110 -3.75 2.45 -24.92
N ALA A 111 -3.00 1.65 -24.18
CA ALA A 111 -1.62 1.29 -24.46
C ALA A 111 -1.44 0.19 -25.53
N LYS A 112 -2.47 -0.10 -26.34
CA LYS A 112 -2.42 -1.20 -27.33
C LYS A 112 -1.33 -0.99 -28.39
N ASN A 113 -1.12 0.27 -28.79
CA ASN A 113 -0.16 0.67 -29.83
C ASN A 113 1.14 1.23 -29.23
N TRP A 114 1.36 1.07 -27.93
CA TRP A 114 2.60 1.52 -27.31
C TRP A 114 3.75 0.59 -27.63
N GLU A 115 4.95 1.18 -27.66
CA GLU A 115 6.21 0.44 -27.69
C GLU A 115 6.30 -0.53 -26.50
N TRP A 116 7.08 -1.61 -26.69
CA TRP A 116 7.20 -2.70 -25.71
C TRP A 116 7.65 -2.23 -24.32
N PHE A 117 8.59 -1.28 -24.27
CA PHE A 117 9.18 -0.78 -23.02
C PHE A 117 8.17 -0.01 -22.14
N PRO A 118 7.54 1.10 -22.60
CA PRO A 118 6.57 1.83 -21.79
C PRO A 118 5.34 0.97 -21.44
N ARG A 119 4.97 0.04 -22.31
CA ARG A 119 3.90 -0.93 -22.03
C ARG A 119 4.30 -1.94 -20.95
N GLY A 120 5.56 -2.39 -20.94
CA GLY A 120 6.12 -3.24 -19.90
C GLY A 120 6.18 -2.53 -18.54
N VAL A 121 6.59 -1.25 -18.52
CA VAL A 121 6.57 -0.42 -17.29
C VAL A 121 5.15 -0.29 -16.74
N LEU A 122 4.16 0.01 -17.60
CA LEU A 122 2.76 0.09 -17.20
C LEU A 122 2.27 -1.23 -16.59
N LEU A 123 2.61 -2.37 -17.20
CA LEU A 123 2.22 -3.68 -16.69
C LEU A 123 2.87 -3.95 -15.31
N GLY A 124 4.18 -3.76 -15.20
CA GLY A 124 4.94 -4.06 -13.99
C GLY A 124 4.54 -3.20 -12.79
N VAL A 125 4.34 -1.89 -13.00
CA VAL A 125 3.84 -1.01 -11.94
C VAL A 125 2.41 -1.39 -11.55
N SER A 126 1.55 -1.73 -12.52
CA SER A 126 0.16 -2.12 -12.22
C SER A 126 0.09 -3.40 -11.38
N THR A 127 0.85 -4.43 -11.74
CA THR A 127 0.89 -5.68 -10.96
C THR A 127 1.57 -5.49 -9.61
N GLY A 128 2.60 -4.63 -9.52
CA GLY A 128 3.24 -4.26 -8.27
C GLY A 128 2.27 -3.61 -7.28
N VAL A 129 1.42 -2.69 -7.74
CA VAL A 129 0.38 -2.05 -6.91
C VAL A 129 -0.64 -3.07 -6.42
N ILE A 130 -1.07 -4.01 -7.28
CA ILE A 130 -1.97 -5.09 -6.88
C ILE A 130 -1.31 -5.97 -5.81
N GLY A 131 -0.05 -6.36 -6.01
CA GLY A 131 0.73 -7.14 -5.04
C GLY A 131 0.86 -6.42 -3.70
N PHE A 132 1.13 -5.11 -3.73
CA PHE A 132 1.17 -4.26 -2.54
C PHE A 132 -0.16 -4.24 -1.77
N LEU A 133 -1.28 -4.08 -2.46
CA LEU A 133 -2.61 -4.08 -1.84
C LEU A 133 -2.97 -5.45 -1.23
N LEU A 134 -2.60 -6.54 -1.90
CA LEU A 134 -2.78 -7.89 -1.39
C LEU A 134 -1.89 -8.16 -0.17
N ALA A 135 -0.64 -7.72 -0.20
CA ALA A 135 0.26 -7.81 0.95
C ALA A 135 -0.30 -7.03 2.15
N GLY A 136 -0.94 -5.87 1.90
CA GLY A 136 -1.63 -5.08 2.91
C GLY A 136 -2.74 -5.80 3.66
N LEU A 137 -3.28 -6.92 3.15
CA LEU A 137 -4.28 -7.73 3.86
C LEU A 137 -3.70 -8.43 5.08
N VAL A 138 -2.42 -8.82 5.01
CA VAL A 138 -1.72 -9.66 5.99
C VAL A 138 -0.54 -8.97 6.66
N GLN A 139 -0.22 -7.75 6.22
CA GLN A 139 0.86 -6.93 6.75
C GLN A 139 0.39 -5.48 6.89
N TYR A 140 0.87 -4.79 7.92
CA TYR A 140 0.75 -3.34 8.03
C TYR A 140 1.83 -2.68 7.17
N THR A 141 1.52 -2.42 5.90
CA THR A 141 2.48 -1.87 4.93
C THR A 141 2.55 -0.34 4.96
N LEU A 142 1.50 0.33 5.46
CA LEU A 142 1.50 1.79 5.65
C LEU A 142 2.45 2.27 6.75
N GLY A 143 2.68 1.44 7.77
CA GLY A 143 3.64 1.76 8.84
C GLY A 143 5.10 1.68 8.40
N ASP A 144 5.36 1.11 7.22
CA ASP A 144 6.69 1.02 6.64
C ASP A 144 6.92 2.15 5.63
N GLY A 145 7.67 3.17 6.06
CA GLY A 145 7.96 4.35 5.26
C GLY A 145 8.75 4.04 3.98
N GLU A 146 9.57 2.99 3.98
CA GLU A 146 10.39 2.60 2.84
C GLU A 146 9.49 2.07 1.71
N VAL A 147 8.53 1.21 2.07
CA VAL A 147 7.53 0.67 1.15
C VAL A 147 6.66 1.79 0.59
N MET A 148 6.21 2.73 1.43
CA MET A 148 5.38 3.85 0.99
C MET A 148 6.12 4.76 0.00
N MET A 149 7.37 5.08 0.27
CA MET A 149 8.20 5.88 -0.64
C MET A 149 8.27 5.25 -2.03
N LEU A 150 8.47 3.93 -2.12
CA LEU A 150 8.49 3.22 -3.40
C LEU A 150 7.14 3.27 -4.10
N VAL A 151 6.03 3.08 -3.38
CA VAL A 151 4.67 3.17 -3.94
C VAL A 151 4.46 4.54 -4.59
N TRP A 152 4.76 5.63 -3.88
CA TRP A 152 4.59 6.99 -4.41
C TRP A 152 5.53 7.28 -5.58
N MET A 153 6.77 6.81 -5.51
CA MET A 153 7.75 6.94 -6.60
C MET A 153 7.25 6.24 -7.87
N PHE A 154 6.76 5.00 -7.78
CA PHE A 154 6.27 4.26 -8.95
C PHE A 154 4.97 4.85 -9.50
N MET A 155 4.10 5.41 -8.66
CA MET A 155 2.94 6.18 -9.11
C MET A 155 3.36 7.39 -9.94
N GLY A 156 4.32 8.18 -9.43
CA GLY A 156 4.85 9.35 -10.14
C GLY A 156 5.52 8.98 -11.47
N LEU A 157 6.35 7.93 -11.46
CA LEU A 157 7.01 7.40 -12.65
C LEU A 157 6.01 7.07 -13.75
N LEU A 158 4.93 6.37 -13.38
CA LEU A 158 3.96 5.93 -14.37
C LEU A 158 3.10 7.08 -14.92
N ILE A 159 2.77 8.07 -14.08
CA ILE A 159 2.14 9.32 -14.54
C ILE A 159 3.04 10.01 -15.58
N ALA A 160 4.35 10.08 -15.32
CA ALA A 160 5.31 10.67 -16.26
C ALA A 160 5.36 9.87 -17.58
N THR A 161 5.45 8.54 -17.52
CA THR A 161 5.42 7.67 -18.71
C THR A 161 4.16 7.90 -19.54
N LEU A 162 2.99 7.96 -18.91
CA LEU A 162 1.72 8.19 -19.60
C LEU A 162 1.66 9.56 -20.29
N ARG A 163 2.23 10.61 -19.69
CA ARG A 163 2.32 11.94 -20.32
C ARG A 163 3.26 11.93 -21.53
N ILE A 164 4.42 11.30 -21.40
CA ILE A 164 5.39 11.20 -22.51
C ILE A 164 4.79 10.43 -23.69
N GLN A 165 4.14 9.30 -23.42
CA GLN A 165 3.48 8.51 -24.48
C GLN A 165 2.33 9.28 -25.14
N GLY A 166 1.55 10.04 -24.36
CA GLY A 166 0.51 10.93 -24.91
C GLY A 166 1.08 11.99 -25.87
N ALA A 167 2.21 12.60 -25.52
CA ALA A 167 2.88 13.58 -26.37
C ALA A 167 3.49 12.95 -27.64
N GLN A 168 4.14 11.80 -27.52
CA GLN A 168 4.73 11.10 -28.67
C GLN A 168 3.69 10.69 -29.71
N LEU A 169 2.56 10.13 -29.27
CA LEU A 169 1.47 9.73 -30.16
C LEU A 169 0.81 10.92 -30.89
N ALA A 170 0.84 12.12 -30.29
CA ALA A 170 0.34 13.33 -30.95
C ALA A 170 1.28 13.85 -32.06
N ILE A 171 2.59 13.65 -31.91
CA ILE A 171 3.62 14.14 -32.86
C ILE A 171 3.83 13.17 -34.04
N GLN A 172 3.69 11.87 -33.83
CA GLN A 172 3.91 10.86 -34.88
C GLN A 172 3.17 11.14 -36.22
N PRO A 173 1.87 11.45 -36.26
CA PRO A 173 1.18 11.68 -37.53
C PRO A 173 1.67 12.94 -38.27
N SER A 174 2.02 14.02 -37.56
CA SER A 174 2.54 15.24 -38.21
C SER A 174 3.93 15.03 -38.80
N LEU A 175 4.79 14.27 -38.12
CA LEU A 175 6.12 13.94 -38.62
C LEU A 175 6.06 13.05 -39.88
N ALA A 176 5.14 12.08 -39.90
CA ALA A 176 4.94 11.21 -41.06
C ALA A 176 4.45 12.01 -42.29
N GLU A 177 3.59 13.01 -42.09
CA GLU A 177 3.13 13.90 -43.16
C GLU A 177 4.29 14.77 -43.70
N GLU A 178 5.10 15.37 -42.83
CA GLU A 178 6.26 16.19 -43.20
C GLU A 178 7.31 15.38 -43.98
N LEU A 179 7.65 14.17 -43.50
CA LEU A 179 8.58 13.27 -44.18
C LEU A 179 8.06 12.81 -45.55
N GLY A 180 6.74 12.73 -45.72
CA GLY A 180 6.11 12.46 -47.01
C GLY A 180 6.30 13.58 -48.03
N LYS A 181 6.26 14.85 -47.59
CA LYS A 181 6.44 16.03 -48.46
C LYS A 181 7.88 16.17 -49.00
N HIS A 182 8.86 15.71 -48.23
CA HIS A 182 10.29 15.81 -48.60
C HIS A 182 10.87 14.54 -49.23
N ARG A 183 10.05 13.54 -49.58
CA ARG A 183 10.53 12.37 -50.31
C ARG A 183 11.07 12.82 -51.67
N PRO A 184 12.38 12.69 -51.96
CA PRO A 184 12.91 13.08 -53.26
C PRO A 184 12.20 12.26 -54.33
N THR A 185 11.62 12.94 -55.33
CA THR A 185 11.08 12.30 -56.52
C THR A 185 12.20 11.46 -57.13
N ALA A 186 11.96 10.16 -57.30
CA ALA A 186 12.92 9.24 -57.89
C ALA A 186 13.49 9.87 -59.17
N ILE A 187 14.80 10.06 -59.20
CA ILE A 187 15.51 10.52 -60.39
C ILE A 187 15.34 9.39 -61.42
N PRO A 188 14.81 9.69 -62.63
CA PRO A 188 14.50 8.69 -63.64
C PRO A 188 15.73 7.95 -64.17
#